data_AF-A0A4S8LY82-F1
#
_entry.id   AF-A0A4S8LY82-F1
#
_cell.length_a   1.000
_cell.length_b   1.000
_cell.length_c   1.000
_cell.angle_alpha   90.00
_cell.angle_beta   90.00
_cell.angle_gamma   90.00
#
_symmetry.space_group_name_H-M   'P 1'
#
loop_
_entity.id
_entity.type
_entity.pdbx_description
1 polymer ?
#
loop_
_entity_poly.entity_id
_entity_poly.type
_entity_poly.pdbx_seq_one_letter_code
_entity_poly.pdbx_strand_id
1 'polypeptide(L)'
;MDALELVLFPLRAYLITCFGDIPAMSLLMKMKGHNGKRPCRMCMIEAVPGPDSRTHYVPLDRSSHPNIADSTKTTIYDPHNLPMRTEEQFMAQATEVESQHTKAAAERLSKQYGVKGTPILSKLGSLSFPKSVPYDFMHQIFENLLPNLVAHWTADFKGLDDGEEEYELANTVWQAVGLETEKAGDTIPSAYGGRVPNIQQHKSEMNAERWSFWALYIAPVVLRRRFQKPKYYQHFVKLVKLLNVCLQYEISKKEIDELERGFEEWVKEYEK
;
A
#
# COMPACT_ATOMS: atom_id res chain seq x y z
N MET A 1 24.79 27.10 -15.85
CA MET A 1 24.57 28.49 -16.27
C MET A 1 23.54 29.02 -15.32
N ASP A 2 23.89 29.98 -14.46
CA ASP A 2 22.86 30.73 -13.75
C ASP A 2 22.01 31.45 -14.81
N ALA A 3 20.70 31.17 -14.85
CA ALA A 3 19.83 31.73 -15.89
C ALA A 3 19.65 33.25 -15.75
N LEU A 4 19.95 33.81 -14.57
CA LEU A 4 19.88 35.25 -14.29
C LEU A 4 21.22 35.95 -14.54
N GLU A 5 22.34 35.31 -14.22
CA GLU A 5 23.67 35.95 -14.29
C GLU A 5 24.59 35.45 -15.42
N LEU A 6 24.19 34.44 -16.19
CA LEU A 6 24.95 33.85 -17.31
C LEU A 6 26.39 33.42 -16.95
N VAL A 7 26.68 33.19 -15.67
CA VAL A 7 27.99 32.71 -15.18
C VAL A 7 28.03 31.19 -15.01
N LEU A 8 29.24 30.65 -15.16
CA LEU A 8 29.55 29.26 -14.85
C LEU A 8 29.76 29.13 -13.33
N PHE A 9 28.97 28.27 -12.69
CA PHE A 9 29.13 27.90 -11.30
C PHE A 9 29.30 26.37 -11.18
N PRO A 10 30.04 25.88 -10.17
CA PRO A 10 30.13 24.46 -9.90
C PRO A 10 28.80 23.92 -9.35
N LEU A 11 28.05 23.19 -10.18
CA LEU A 11 26.86 22.47 -9.74
C LEU A 11 27.26 21.20 -8.99
N ARG A 12 26.86 21.10 -7.71
CA ARG A 12 26.94 19.85 -6.93
C ARG A 12 25.54 19.28 -6.78
N ALA A 13 25.22 18.25 -7.57
CA ALA A 13 23.95 17.56 -7.49
C ALA A 13 24.12 16.26 -6.68
N TYR A 14 23.21 16.02 -5.74
CA TYR A 14 23.19 14.80 -4.93
C TYR A 14 21.83 14.12 -5.10
N LEU A 15 21.85 12.81 -5.30
CA LEU A 15 20.63 12.00 -5.31
C LEU A 15 20.24 11.71 -3.87
N ILE A 16 19.09 12.23 -3.41
CA ILE A 16 18.64 12.13 -2.01
C ILE A 16 17.43 11.20 -1.80
N THR A 17 16.69 10.92 -2.86
CA THR A 17 15.51 10.05 -2.84
C THR A 17 15.31 9.41 -4.21
N CYS A 18 14.70 8.23 -4.24
CA CYS A 18 14.34 7.50 -5.45
C CYS A 18 12.85 7.16 -5.43
N PHE A 19 12.14 7.56 -6.46
CA PHE A 19 10.73 7.25 -6.67
C PHE A 19 10.54 6.42 -7.94
N GLY A 20 9.47 5.63 -7.96
CA GLY A 20 9.04 4.87 -9.12
C GLY A 20 8.02 3.82 -8.72
N ASP A 21 7.53 3.08 -9.71
CA ASP A 21 6.58 2.01 -9.46
C ASP A 21 7.15 0.94 -8.50
N ILE A 22 6.24 0.16 -7.89
CA ILE A 22 6.62 -0.86 -6.91
C ILE A 22 7.62 -1.88 -7.49
N PRO A 23 7.47 -2.39 -8.73
CA PRO A 23 8.44 -3.29 -9.34
C PRO A 23 9.84 -2.67 -9.51
N ALA A 24 9.95 -1.45 -10.04
CA ALA A 24 11.22 -0.78 -10.28
C ALA A 24 11.92 -0.49 -8.96
N MET A 25 11.19 -0.01 -7.95
CA MET A 25 11.79 0.24 -6.64
C MET A 25 12.16 -1.05 -5.92
N SER A 26 11.41 -2.14 -6.12
CA SER A 26 11.79 -3.46 -5.61
C SER A 26 13.08 -3.96 -6.26
N LEU A 27 13.27 -3.73 -7.56
CA LEU A 27 14.51 -4.09 -8.25
C LEU A 27 15.69 -3.24 -7.76
N LEU A 28 15.51 -1.92 -7.69
CA LEU A 28 16.52 -0.96 -7.24
C LEU A 28 17.02 -1.28 -5.83
N MET A 29 16.10 -1.60 -4.93
CA MET A 29 16.42 -1.98 -3.55
C MET A 29 16.80 -3.46 -3.39
N LYS A 30 16.82 -4.25 -4.47
CA LYS A 30 16.99 -5.71 -4.43
C LYS A 30 16.02 -6.38 -3.44
N MET A 31 14.78 -5.94 -3.37
CA MET A 31 13.74 -6.58 -2.56
C MET A 31 13.20 -7.85 -3.23
N LYS A 32 12.74 -8.78 -2.40
CA LYS A 32 12.03 -9.99 -2.83
C LYS A 32 10.53 -9.75 -3.01
N GLY A 33 9.96 -8.76 -2.32
CA GLY A 33 8.53 -8.44 -2.37
C GLY A 33 7.69 -9.55 -1.74
N HIS A 34 6.51 -9.83 -2.33
CA HIS A 34 5.50 -10.77 -1.81
C HIS A 34 6.00 -12.22 -1.64
N ASN A 35 7.13 -12.60 -2.26
CA ASN A 35 7.72 -13.94 -2.14
C ASN A 35 8.63 -14.10 -0.91
N GLY A 36 8.86 -13.04 -0.13
CA GLY A 36 9.62 -13.08 1.12
C GLY A 36 8.73 -13.29 2.34
N LYS A 37 9.28 -13.88 3.40
CA LYS A 37 8.66 -13.95 4.73
C LYS A 37 8.57 -12.59 5.41
N ARG A 38 9.34 -11.60 4.95
CA ARG A 38 9.28 -10.20 5.39
C ARG A 38 9.16 -9.32 4.15
N PRO A 39 7.95 -9.23 3.55
CA PRO A 39 7.78 -8.67 2.22
C PRO A 39 7.84 -7.13 2.22
N CYS A 40 7.52 -6.48 3.35
CA CYS A 40 7.64 -5.04 3.49
C CYS A 40 9.12 -4.61 3.41
N ARG A 41 9.36 -3.51 2.70
CA ARG A 41 10.70 -2.93 2.58
C ARG A 41 11.02 -1.91 3.67
N MET A 42 10.02 -1.44 4.42
CA MET A 42 10.19 -0.47 5.50
C MET A 42 10.20 -1.11 6.88
N CYS A 43 9.48 -2.21 7.08
CA CYS A 43 9.41 -2.92 8.36
C CYS A 43 9.74 -4.41 8.22
N MET A 44 9.86 -5.07 9.36
CA MET A 44 10.25 -6.46 9.55
C MET A 44 9.07 -7.36 9.92
N ILE A 45 7.83 -6.91 9.71
CA ILE A 45 6.63 -7.73 9.91
C ILE A 45 6.81 -9.05 9.15
N GLU A 46 6.63 -10.14 9.90
CA GLU A 46 6.67 -11.48 9.34
C GLU A 46 5.30 -11.85 8.78
N ALA A 47 5.30 -12.20 7.50
CA ALA A 47 4.12 -12.65 6.78
C ALA A 47 3.71 -14.07 7.18
N VAL A 48 2.41 -14.32 7.18
CA VAL A 48 1.80 -15.63 7.44
C VAL A 48 1.33 -16.25 6.12
N PRO A 49 1.47 -17.57 5.94
CA PRO A 49 0.94 -18.23 4.76
C PRO A 49 -0.58 -18.25 4.81
N GLY A 50 -1.22 -17.92 3.68
CA GLY A 50 -2.66 -18.04 3.52
C GLY A 50 -3.14 -19.50 3.44
N PRO A 51 -4.45 -19.72 3.25
CA PRO A 51 -5.05 -21.06 3.26
C PRO A 51 -4.42 -22.04 2.26
N ASP A 52 -4.05 -21.54 1.07
CA ASP A 52 -3.42 -22.33 0.01
C ASP A 52 -1.89 -22.45 0.14
N SER A 53 -1.30 -21.83 1.16
CA SER A 53 0.15 -21.73 1.44
C SER A 53 1.01 -21.15 0.31
N ARG A 54 0.39 -20.65 -0.78
CA ARG A 54 1.10 -20.01 -1.90
C ARG A 54 1.23 -18.51 -1.68
N THR A 55 0.18 -17.91 -1.14
CA THR A 55 0.13 -16.47 -0.87
C THR A 55 0.56 -16.19 0.57
N HIS A 56 1.39 -15.17 0.76
CA HIS A 56 1.72 -14.66 2.10
C HIS A 56 0.92 -13.39 2.37
N TYR A 57 0.33 -13.30 3.56
CA TYR A 57 -0.40 -12.14 4.06
C TYR A 57 0.36 -11.50 5.22
N VAL A 58 0.11 -10.22 5.48
CA VAL A 58 0.79 -9.44 6.53
C VAL A 58 -0.22 -8.77 7.48
N PRO A 59 -1.14 -9.54 8.11
CA PRO A 59 -2.05 -8.96 9.09
C PRO A 59 -1.27 -8.51 10.34
N LEU A 60 -1.71 -7.42 10.98
CA LEU A 60 -1.17 -6.99 12.26
C LEU A 60 -1.67 -7.91 13.38
N ASP A 61 -2.96 -8.25 13.41
CA ASP A 61 -3.52 -9.27 14.28
C ASP A 61 -3.51 -10.65 13.61
N ARG A 62 -2.80 -11.58 14.23
CA ARG A 62 -2.63 -12.96 13.77
C ARG A 62 -2.88 -13.95 14.90
N SER A 63 -3.57 -13.52 15.95
CA SER A 63 -3.91 -14.31 17.13
C SER A 63 -4.81 -15.51 16.78
N SER A 64 -5.71 -15.34 15.82
CA SER A 64 -6.62 -16.38 15.31
C SER A 64 -5.99 -17.26 14.22
N HIS A 65 -4.76 -16.96 13.78
CA HIS A 65 -4.17 -17.64 12.64
C HIS A 65 -3.68 -19.07 13.04
N PRO A 66 -4.09 -20.14 12.33
CA PRO A 66 -3.79 -21.53 12.73
C PRO A 66 -2.29 -21.83 12.88
N ASN A 67 -1.46 -21.25 12.01
CA ASN A 67 0.00 -21.44 12.03
C ASN A 67 0.74 -20.63 13.12
N ILE A 68 0.04 -19.83 13.94
CA ILE A 68 0.65 -18.98 14.97
C ILE A 68 0.28 -19.41 16.38
N ALA A 69 -0.88 -20.03 16.57
CA ALA A 69 -1.39 -20.47 17.88
C ALA A 69 -0.37 -21.27 18.71
N ASP A 70 0.54 -22.02 18.07
CA ASP A 70 1.56 -22.86 18.71
C ASP A 70 3.00 -22.34 18.56
N SER A 71 3.20 -21.06 18.19
CA SER A 71 4.53 -20.51 17.87
C SER A 71 5.00 -19.43 18.85
N THR A 72 6.31 -19.30 19.03
CA THR A 72 6.94 -18.18 19.77
C THR A 72 6.93 -16.86 19.00
N LYS A 73 6.25 -16.80 17.86
CA LYS A 73 6.35 -15.68 16.91
C LYS A 73 5.29 -14.64 17.22
N THR A 74 5.65 -13.44 17.70
CA THR A 74 4.77 -12.26 17.99
C THR A 74 3.28 -12.66 18.08
N THR A 75 2.26 -11.95 17.65
CA THR A 75 0.86 -12.48 17.55
C THR A 75 -0.03 -11.31 17.20
N ILE A 76 0.35 -10.13 17.71
CA ILE A 76 -0.25 -8.86 17.39
C ILE A 76 0.89 -7.86 17.22
N TYR A 77 0.92 -7.15 16.10
CA TYR A 77 1.81 -6.00 15.89
C TYR A 77 1.08 -4.72 16.26
N ASP A 78 1.72 -3.85 17.04
CA ASP A 78 1.19 -2.51 17.30
C ASP A 78 1.54 -1.58 16.11
N PRO A 79 0.55 -1.02 15.39
CA PRO A 79 0.83 -0.11 14.28
C PRO A 79 1.58 1.16 14.70
N HIS A 80 1.53 1.57 15.98
CA HIS A 80 2.34 2.69 16.48
C HIS A 80 3.82 2.34 16.66
N ASN A 81 4.15 1.05 16.70
CA ASN A 81 5.49 0.58 17.02
C ASN A 81 5.83 -0.66 16.18
N LEU A 82 5.70 -0.52 14.86
CA LEU A 82 6.09 -1.57 13.94
C LEU A 82 7.61 -1.81 14.01
N PRO A 83 8.07 -3.05 13.81
CA PRO A 83 9.50 -3.35 13.82
C PRO A 83 10.16 -2.80 12.55
N MET A 84 10.55 -1.53 12.56
CA MET A 84 11.12 -0.84 11.40
C MET A 84 12.49 -1.41 11.01
N ARG A 85 12.77 -1.49 9.70
CA ARG A 85 14.09 -1.87 9.19
C ARG A 85 15.05 -0.70 9.37
N THR A 86 16.17 -0.95 10.04
CA THR A 86 17.28 -0.01 10.06
C THR A 86 18.19 -0.22 8.85
N GLU A 87 19.00 0.78 8.53
CA GLU A 87 19.96 0.71 7.43
C GLU A 87 21.03 -0.36 7.71
N GLU A 88 21.53 -0.42 8.94
CA GLU A 88 22.52 -1.40 9.37
C GLU A 88 21.96 -2.82 9.21
N GLN A 89 20.73 -3.05 9.66
CA GLN A 89 20.06 -4.34 9.53
C GLN A 89 19.85 -4.71 8.05
N PHE A 90 19.39 -3.76 7.24
CA PHE A 90 19.14 -3.97 5.82
C PHE A 90 20.44 -4.36 5.10
N MET A 91 21.52 -3.61 5.31
CA MET A 91 22.81 -3.83 4.67
C MET A 91 23.50 -5.11 5.14
N ALA A 92 23.38 -5.46 6.43
CA ALA A 92 23.89 -6.72 6.96
C ALA A 92 23.19 -7.92 6.30
N GLN A 93 21.86 -7.90 6.23
CA GLN A 93 21.08 -8.97 5.57
C GLN A 93 21.39 -9.08 4.08
N ALA A 94 21.52 -7.95 3.40
CA ALA A 94 21.91 -7.90 1.99
C ALA A 94 23.28 -8.54 1.74
N THR A 95 24.27 -8.18 2.56
CA THR A 95 25.64 -8.70 2.47
C THR A 95 25.67 -10.20 2.78
N GLU A 96 24.94 -10.66 3.80
CA GLU A 96 24.87 -12.06 4.17
C GLU A 96 24.26 -12.93 3.07
N VAL A 97 23.26 -12.41 2.34
CA VAL A 97 22.68 -13.10 1.17
C VAL A 97 23.70 -13.22 0.04
N GLU A 98 24.45 -12.15 -0.24
CA GLU A 98 25.46 -12.13 -1.32
C GLU A 98 26.71 -12.95 -0.99
N SER A 99 27.03 -13.13 0.29
CA SER A 99 28.20 -13.90 0.73
C SER A 99 27.99 -15.41 0.71
N GLN A 100 26.77 -15.90 0.43
CA GLN A 100 26.49 -17.33 0.44
C GLN A 100 27.19 -18.07 -0.72
N HIS A 101 27.85 -19.18 -0.40
CA HIS A 101 28.57 -20.00 -1.40
C HIS A 101 27.65 -20.78 -2.35
N THR A 102 26.39 -21.00 -1.98
CA THR A 102 25.43 -21.75 -2.80
C THR A 102 24.19 -20.93 -3.09
N LYS A 103 23.64 -21.10 -4.30
CA LYS A 103 22.38 -20.47 -4.71
C LYS A 103 21.22 -20.85 -3.78
N ALA A 104 21.19 -22.09 -3.30
CA ALA A 104 20.15 -22.56 -2.38
C ALA A 104 20.20 -21.85 -1.02
N ALA A 105 21.41 -21.64 -0.47
CA ALA A 105 21.57 -20.90 0.78
C ALA A 105 21.21 -19.41 0.62
N ALA A 106 21.67 -18.77 -0.47
CA ALA A 106 21.30 -17.40 -0.81
C ALA A 106 19.79 -17.23 -0.94
N GLU A 107 19.12 -18.16 -1.63
CA GLU A 107 17.67 -18.12 -1.84
C GLU A 107 16.88 -18.32 -0.54
N ARG A 108 17.36 -19.18 0.36
CA ARG A 108 16.76 -19.37 1.69
C ARG A 108 16.84 -18.09 2.52
N LEU A 109 18.02 -17.46 2.61
CA LEU A 109 18.20 -16.20 3.32
C LEU A 109 17.41 -15.07 2.68
N SER A 110 17.41 -14.98 1.35
CA SER A 110 16.66 -13.93 0.65
C SER A 110 15.16 -14.06 0.92
N LYS A 111 14.64 -15.30 0.98
CA LYS A 111 13.25 -15.57 1.38
C LYS A 111 12.99 -15.18 2.83
N GLN A 112 13.91 -15.45 3.75
CA GLN A 112 13.76 -15.10 5.16
C GLN A 112 13.81 -13.59 5.43
N TYR A 113 14.72 -12.87 4.78
CA TYR A 113 14.94 -11.44 4.99
C TYR A 113 14.05 -10.56 4.09
N GLY A 114 13.56 -11.11 2.99
CA GLY A 114 12.89 -10.32 1.95
C GLY A 114 13.84 -9.47 1.11
N VAL A 115 15.15 -9.65 1.26
CA VAL A 115 16.21 -8.89 0.56
C VAL A 115 17.05 -9.87 -0.26
N LYS A 116 17.33 -9.54 -1.51
CA LYS A 116 18.09 -10.37 -2.47
C LYS A 116 19.57 -10.03 -2.51
N GLY A 117 19.97 -8.88 -1.98
CA GLY A 117 21.37 -8.45 -1.94
C GLY A 117 21.51 -6.94 -1.77
N THR A 118 22.71 -6.44 -2.00
CA THR A 118 23.12 -5.06 -1.74
C THR A 118 22.68 -4.13 -2.88
N PRO A 119 21.82 -3.12 -2.63
CA PRO A 119 21.40 -2.15 -3.65
C PRO A 119 22.61 -1.48 -4.28
N ILE A 120 22.65 -1.36 -5.61
CA ILE A 120 23.80 -0.73 -6.29
C ILE A 120 24.01 0.73 -5.85
N LEU A 121 22.91 1.42 -5.57
CA LEU A 121 22.88 2.82 -5.14
C LEU A 121 23.27 3.01 -3.66
N SER A 122 23.44 1.94 -2.87
CA SER A 122 23.98 2.04 -1.50
C SER A 122 25.42 2.57 -1.45
N LYS A 123 26.12 2.58 -2.58
CA LYS A 123 27.44 3.23 -2.73
C LYS A 123 27.36 4.75 -2.64
N LEU A 124 26.18 5.34 -2.81
CA LEU A 124 25.97 6.77 -2.70
C LEU A 124 25.69 7.14 -1.24
N GLY A 125 26.62 7.82 -0.59
CA GLY A 125 26.45 8.27 0.81
C GLY A 125 25.33 9.30 1.02
N SER A 126 24.70 9.78 -0.05
CA SER A 126 23.52 10.65 -0.02
C SER A 126 22.20 9.88 0.09
N LEU A 127 22.23 8.54 0.02
CA LEU A 127 21.06 7.68 0.14
C LEU A 127 21.18 6.76 1.34
N SER A 128 20.05 6.52 2.02
CA SER A 128 19.90 5.57 3.11
C SER A 128 18.86 4.53 2.71
N PHE A 129 19.15 3.24 2.88
CA PHE A 129 18.22 2.16 2.52
C PHE A 129 17.60 1.57 3.78
N PRO A 130 16.26 1.48 3.89
CA PRO A 130 15.26 1.72 2.85
C PRO A 130 14.71 3.15 2.75
N LYS A 131 15.11 4.06 3.66
CA LYS A 131 14.44 5.37 3.89
C LYS A 131 14.38 6.29 2.67
N SER A 132 15.42 6.31 1.84
CA SER A 132 15.49 7.13 0.63
C SER A 132 14.69 6.56 -0.54
N VAL A 133 13.92 5.48 -0.35
CA VAL A 133 13.09 4.89 -1.40
C VAL A 133 11.64 4.72 -0.90
N PRO A 134 10.91 5.84 -0.68
CA PRO A 134 9.55 5.82 -0.13
C PRO A 134 8.55 5.13 -1.05
N TYR A 135 7.42 4.70 -0.48
CA TYR A 135 6.31 4.11 -1.22
C TYR A 135 5.68 5.09 -2.18
N ASP A 136 5.44 4.60 -3.40
CA ASP A 136 4.65 5.32 -4.38
C ASP A 136 3.18 5.32 -3.95
N PHE A 137 2.68 6.51 -3.61
CA PHE A 137 1.34 6.70 -3.07
C PHE A 137 0.26 6.25 -4.05
N MET A 138 0.43 6.56 -5.34
CA MET A 138 -0.51 6.21 -6.40
C MET A 138 -0.69 4.69 -6.48
N HIS A 139 0.41 3.92 -6.56
CA HIS A 139 0.31 2.47 -6.61
C HIS A 139 -0.21 1.89 -5.30
N GLN A 140 0.26 2.36 -4.15
CA GLN A 140 -0.17 1.80 -2.85
C GLN A 140 -1.67 2.01 -2.60
N ILE A 141 -2.16 3.23 -2.82
CA ILE A 141 -3.55 3.57 -2.49
C ILE A 141 -4.49 3.25 -3.65
N PHE A 142 -4.21 3.78 -4.84
CA PHE A 142 -5.19 3.77 -5.93
C PHE A 142 -5.15 2.49 -6.76
N GLU A 143 -3.99 1.85 -6.92
CA GLU A 143 -3.87 0.58 -7.68
C GLU A 143 -3.89 -0.67 -6.79
N ASN A 144 -3.66 -0.56 -5.48
CA ASN A 144 -3.65 -1.70 -4.57
C ASN A 144 -4.77 -1.62 -3.52
N LEU A 145 -4.78 -0.61 -2.64
CA LEU A 145 -5.74 -0.56 -1.53
C LEU A 145 -7.20 -0.46 -2.01
N LEU A 146 -7.54 0.52 -2.85
CA LEU A 146 -8.91 0.72 -3.29
C LEU A 146 -9.48 -0.47 -4.09
N PRO A 147 -8.75 -1.05 -5.07
CA PRO A 147 -9.24 -2.23 -5.77
C PRO A 147 -9.45 -3.42 -4.84
N ASN A 148 -8.58 -3.61 -3.83
CA ASN A 148 -8.76 -4.65 -2.82
C ASN A 148 -10.01 -4.40 -1.96
N LEU A 149 -10.24 -3.17 -1.51
CA LEU A 149 -11.45 -2.81 -0.77
C LEU A 149 -12.72 -3.09 -1.57
N VAL A 150 -12.76 -2.70 -2.85
CA VAL A 150 -13.90 -3.02 -3.71
C VAL A 150 -14.05 -4.53 -3.89
N ALA A 151 -12.95 -5.27 -4.10
CA ALA A 151 -13.02 -6.71 -4.19
C ALA A 151 -13.57 -7.36 -2.91
N HIS A 152 -13.25 -6.84 -1.73
CA HIS A 152 -13.86 -7.27 -0.47
C HIS A 152 -15.37 -7.00 -0.46
N TRP A 153 -15.79 -5.77 -0.77
CA TRP A 153 -17.22 -5.40 -0.74
C TRP A 153 -18.07 -6.13 -1.79
N THR A 154 -17.45 -6.77 -2.78
CA THR A 154 -18.15 -7.46 -3.88
C THR A 154 -17.92 -8.96 -3.90
N ALA A 155 -17.42 -9.56 -2.80
CA ALA A 155 -17.13 -11.00 -2.70
C ALA A 155 -16.16 -11.53 -3.78
N ASP A 156 -15.26 -10.68 -4.29
CA ASP A 156 -14.30 -10.98 -5.37
C ASP A 156 -12.86 -11.03 -4.82
N PHE A 157 -12.67 -11.04 -3.50
CA PHE A 157 -11.36 -10.98 -2.89
C PHE A 157 -10.75 -12.38 -2.70
N LYS A 158 -10.04 -12.87 -3.72
CA LYS A 158 -9.15 -14.06 -3.64
C LYS A 158 -9.84 -15.33 -3.09
N GLY A 159 -11.15 -15.46 -3.28
CA GLY A 159 -11.94 -16.58 -2.78
C GLY A 159 -12.10 -16.62 -1.27
N LEU A 160 -11.89 -15.50 -0.58
CA LEU A 160 -12.22 -15.30 0.83
C LEU A 160 -13.65 -14.72 0.93
N ASP A 161 -14.40 -15.16 1.93
CA ASP A 161 -15.69 -14.60 2.32
C ASP A 161 -15.51 -13.46 3.34
N ASP A 162 -16.63 -12.90 3.80
CA ASP A 162 -16.66 -11.89 4.85
C ASP A 162 -16.45 -12.42 6.27
N GLY A 163 -16.24 -13.74 6.43
CA GLY A 163 -15.98 -14.37 7.72
C GLY A 163 -17.13 -14.17 8.71
N GLU A 164 -16.84 -13.54 9.84
CA GLU A 164 -17.85 -13.19 10.87
C GLU A 164 -18.46 -11.80 10.67
N GLU A 165 -17.99 -11.07 9.66
CA GLU A 165 -18.40 -9.72 9.33
C GLU A 165 -19.44 -9.71 8.20
N GLU A 166 -20.02 -8.54 7.87
CA GLU A 166 -21.08 -8.40 6.85
C GLU A 166 -20.82 -7.17 5.96
N TYR A 167 -19.60 -7.06 5.44
CA TYR A 167 -19.18 -5.92 4.63
C TYR A 167 -19.54 -6.06 3.14
N GLU A 168 -20.07 -7.21 2.72
CA GLU A 168 -20.48 -7.45 1.34
C GLU A 168 -21.73 -6.65 0.95
N LEU A 169 -21.67 -6.05 -0.24
CA LEU A 169 -22.79 -5.41 -0.89
C LEU A 169 -23.56 -6.44 -1.72
N ALA A 170 -24.88 -6.46 -1.58
CA ALA A 170 -25.72 -7.25 -2.46
C ALA A 170 -25.48 -6.87 -3.92
N ASN A 171 -25.47 -7.85 -4.83
CA ASN A 171 -25.17 -7.63 -6.25
C ASN A 171 -26.07 -6.53 -6.89
N THR A 172 -27.36 -6.51 -6.54
CA THR A 172 -28.29 -5.46 -7.01
C THR A 172 -27.90 -4.06 -6.52
N VAL A 173 -27.35 -3.94 -5.31
CA VAL A 173 -26.81 -2.68 -4.77
C VAL A 173 -25.55 -2.28 -5.51
N TRP A 174 -24.63 -3.21 -5.76
CA TRP A 174 -23.40 -2.93 -6.50
C TRP A 174 -23.67 -2.53 -7.96
N GLN A 175 -24.64 -3.17 -8.62
CA GLN A 175 -25.11 -2.76 -9.95
C GLN A 175 -25.64 -1.33 -9.95
N ALA A 176 -26.43 -0.95 -8.93
CA ALA A 176 -26.92 0.42 -8.79
C ALA A 176 -25.77 1.42 -8.59
N VAL A 177 -24.76 1.07 -7.78
CA VAL A 177 -23.54 1.89 -7.59
C VAL A 177 -22.79 2.08 -8.91
N GLY A 178 -22.67 1.03 -9.73
CA GLY A 178 -22.08 1.09 -11.07
C GLY A 178 -22.79 2.08 -12.00
N LEU A 179 -24.12 1.98 -12.06
CA LEU A 179 -24.96 2.88 -12.87
C LEU A 179 -24.91 4.33 -12.38
N GLU A 180 -24.95 4.55 -11.06
CA GLU A 180 -24.85 5.88 -10.46
C GLU A 180 -23.48 6.51 -10.67
N THR A 181 -22.41 5.71 -10.59
CA THR A 181 -21.03 6.13 -10.88
C THR A 181 -20.91 6.64 -12.32
N GLU A 182 -21.43 5.89 -13.28
CA GLU A 182 -21.39 6.27 -14.69
C GLU A 182 -22.18 7.57 -14.95
N LYS A 183 -23.40 7.67 -14.39
CA LYS A 183 -24.26 8.86 -14.51
C LYS A 183 -23.64 10.12 -13.90
N ALA A 184 -22.82 9.99 -12.85
CA ALA A 184 -22.11 11.13 -12.27
C ALA A 184 -21.20 11.82 -13.32
N GLY A 185 -20.72 11.06 -14.30
CA GLY A 185 -19.95 11.58 -15.43
C GLY A 185 -20.69 12.60 -16.30
N ASP A 186 -22.02 12.65 -16.26
CA ASP A 186 -22.82 13.56 -17.07
C ASP A 186 -22.87 14.97 -16.48
N THR A 187 -22.51 15.12 -15.20
CA THR A 187 -22.56 16.40 -14.46
C THR A 187 -21.18 16.89 -14.01
N ILE A 188 -20.18 16.00 -13.93
CA ILE A 188 -18.82 16.36 -13.53
C ILE A 188 -18.10 17.05 -14.71
N PRO A 189 -17.57 18.27 -14.54
CA PRO A 189 -16.84 18.94 -15.59
C PRO A 189 -15.56 18.17 -15.96
N SER A 190 -15.26 18.09 -17.26
CA SER A 190 -14.06 17.42 -17.78
C SER A 190 -12.74 18.03 -17.29
N ALA A 191 -12.76 19.26 -16.75
CA ALA A 191 -11.61 19.89 -16.10
C ALA A 191 -11.12 19.13 -14.86
N TYR A 192 -11.95 18.28 -14.26
CA TYR A 192 -11.59 17.47 -13.10
C TYR A 192 -11.02 16.09 -13.46
N GLY A 193 -11.02 15.72 -14.74
CA GLY A 193 -10.52 14.43 -15.23
C GLY A 193 -11.46 13.76 -16.21
N GLY A 194 -11.06 12.58 -16.67
CA GLY A 194 -11.87 11.74 -17.55
C GLY A 194 -13.12 11.18 -16.86
N ARG A 195 -14.17 10.90 -17.64
CA ARG A 195 -15.37 10.21 -17.15
C ARG A 195 -15.00 8.87 -16.51
N VAL A 196 -15.46 8.64 -15.28
CA VAL A 196 -15.32 7.34 -14.62
C VAL A 196 -16.36 6.38 -15.22
N PRO A 197 -15.94 5.21 -15.74
CA PRO A 197 -16.87 4.25 -16.33
C PRO A 197 -17.72 3.56 -15.25
N ASN A 198 -18.70 2.75 -15.67
CA ASN A 198 -19.43 1.90 -14.75
C ASN A 198 -18.45 0.91 -14.07
N ILE A 199 -18.16 1.16 -12.79
CA ILE A 199 -17.17 0.41 -12.01
C ILE A 199 -17.49 -1.08 -11.85
N GLN A 200 -18.77 -1.46 -11.96
CA GLN A 200 -19.21 -2.85 -11.89
C GLN A 200 -18.95 -3.60 -13.20
N GLN A 201 -19.15 -2.96 -14.34
CA GLN A 201 -19.05 -3.61 -15.67
C GLN A 201 -17.65 -3.47 -16.28
N HIS A 202 -16.98 -2.36 -16.02
CA HIS A 202 -15.73 -1.95 -16.69
C HIS A 202 -14.56 -1.83 -15.71
N LYS A 203 -14.46 -2.75 -14.74
CA LYS A 203 -13.39 -2.76 -13.71
C LYS A 203 -11.98 -2.74 -14.31
N SER A 204 -11.77 -3.37 -15.47
CA SER A 204 -10.48 -3.38 -16.18
C SER A 204 -10.06 -2.03 -16.74
N GLU A 205 -11.00 -1.09 -16.87
CA GLU A 205 -10.72 0.26 -17.35
C GLU A 205 -10.39 1.23 -16.21
N MET A 206 -10.47 0.80 -14.95
CA MET A 206 -10.16 1.63 -13.78
C MET A 206 -8.65 1.68 -13.54
N ASN A 207 -8.00 2.74 -14.01
CA ASN A 207 -6.61 3.07 -13.70
C ASN A 207 -6.51 3.92 -12.41
N ALA A 208 -5.30 4.23 -11.96
CA ALA A 208 -5.04 5.00 -10.75
C ALA A 208 -5.78 6.35 -10.71
N GLU A 209 -5.85 7.07 -11.83
CA GLU A 209 -6.57 8.34 -11.93
C GLU A 209 -8.07 8.13 -11.68
N ARG A 210 -8.68 7.15 -12.33
CA ARG A 210 -10.12 6.84 -12.18
C ARG A 210 -10.43 6.31 -10.79
N TRP A 211 -9.57 5.49 -10.21
CA TRP A 211 -9.69 5.02 -8.82
C TRP A 211 -9.61 6.17 -7.83
N SER A 212 -8.64 7.07 -8.00
CA SER A 212 -8.47 8.27 -7.18
C SER A 212 -9.72 9.14 -7.26
N PHE A 213 -10.14 9.49 -8.47
CA PHE A 213 -11.30 10.36 -8.67
C PHE A 213 -12.59 9.74 -8.12
N TRP A 214 -12.81 8.44 -8.39
CA TRP A 214 -13.95 7.72 -7.87
C TRP A 214 -13.97 7.72 -6.34
N ALA A 215 -12.87 7.32 -5.69
CA ALA A 215 -12.84 7.22 -4.23
C ALA A 215 -13.00 8.57 -3.52
N LEU A 216 -12.42 9.63 -4.07
CA LEU A 216 -12.44 10.95 -3.42
C LEU A 216 -13.77 11.68 -3.61
N TYR A 217 -14.41 11.55 -4.78
CA TYR A 217 -15.53 12.41 -5.15
C TYR A 217 -16.85 11.66 -5.38
N ILE A 218 -16.82 10.44 -5.92
CA ILE A 218 -18.02 9.70 -6.32
C ILE A 218 -18.45 8.71 -5.24
N ALA A 219 -17.54 7.84 -4.82
CA ALA A 219 -17.76 6.75 -3.87
C ALA A 219 -18.41 7.20 -2.55
N PRO A 220 -18.01 8.34 -1.92
CA PRO A 220 -18.67 8.80 -0.68
C PRO A 220 -20.16 9.12 -0.88
N VAL A 221 -20.57 9.47 -2.09
CA VAL A 221 -21.97 9.76 -2.41
C VAL A 221 -22.71 8.47 -2.74
N VAL A 222 -22.20 7.67 -3.67
CA VAL A 222 -22.92 6.49 -4.20
C VAL A 222 -22.95 5.32 -3.21
N LEU A 223 -21.97 5.22 -2.29
CA LEU A 223 -21.93 4.19 -1.24
C LEU A 223 -22.72 4.57 0.01
N ARG A 224 -23.25 5.79 0.10
CA ARG A 224 -23.97 6.26 1.28
C ARG A 224 -25.21 5.41 1.53
N ARG A 225 -25.29 4.81 2.72
CA ARG A 225 -26.39 3.91 3.14
C ARG A 225 -26.54 2.66 2.26
N ARG A 226 -25.46 2.19 1.63
CA ARG A 226 -25.47 0.95 0.81
C ARG A 226 -25.03 -0.29 1.56
N PHE A 227 -24.14 -0.14 2.53
CA PHE A 227 -23.72 -1.24 3.42
C PHE A 227 -24.82 -1.58 4.43
N GLN A 228 -24.94 -2.86 4.78
CA GLN A 228 -25.89 -3.34 5.79
C GLN A 228 -25.59 -2.72 7.16
N LYS A 229 -24.32 -2.74 7.57
CA LYS A 229 -23.83 -2.09 8.79
C LYS A 229 -23.19 -0.74 8.43
N PRO A 230 -23.63 0.39 9.04
CA PRO A 230 -23.08 1.72 8.76
C PRO A 230 -21.57 1.86 9.00
N LYS A 231 -20.98 0.99 9.83
CA LYS A 231 -19.55 1.04 10.21
C LYS A 231 -18.62 0.96 9.00
N TYR A 232 -18.93 0.15 7.98
CA TYR A 232 -18.06 -0.01 6.81
C TYR A 232 -18.03 1.24 5.93
N TYR A 233 -19.18 1.87 5.71
CA TYR A 233 -19.24 3.16 5.02
C TYR A 233 -18.47 4.23 5.80
N GLN A 234 -18.64 4.29 7.13
CA GLN A 234 -17.94 5.27 7.96
C GLN A 234 -16.42 5.06 7.94
N HIS A 235 -15.97 3.79 7.98
CA HIS A 235 -14.57 3.43 7.87
C HIS A 235 -13.96 3.80 6.51
N PHE A 236 -14.69 3.57 5.41
CA PHE A 236 -14.29 4.06 4.09
C PHE A 236 -14.20 5.59 4.03
N VAL A 237 -15.18 6.31 4.59
CA VAL A 237 -15.14 7.78 4.62
C VAL A 237 -13.98 8.31 5.48
N LYS A 238 -13.58 7.61 6.55
CA LYS A 238 -12.35 7.93 7.31
C LYS A 238 -11.12 7.85 6.40
N LEU A 239 -10.98 6.79 5.59
CA LEU A 239 -9.91 6.69 4.60
C LEU A 239 -9.93 7.89 3.65
N VAL A 240 -11.09 8.20 3.06
CA VAL A 240 -11.21 9.32 2.10
C VAL A 240 -10.76 10.65 2.71
N LYS A 241 -11.06 10.91 3.99
CA LYS A 241 -10.56 12.10 4.69
C LYS A 241 -9.04 12.14 4.79
N LEU A 242 -8.41 11.02 5.17
CA LEU A 242 -6.95 10.91 5.24
C LEU A 242 -6.32 11.11 3.86
N LEU A 243 -6.90 10.51 2.81
CA LEU A 243 -6.40 10.67 1.45
C LEU A 243 -6.49 12.11 0.95
N ASN A 244 -7.54 12.85 1.31
CA ASN A 244 -7.65 14.27 0.95
C ASN A 244 -6.53 15.11 1.60
N VAL A 245 -6.16 14.82 2.86
CA VAL A 245 -5.03 15.49 3.53
C VAL A 245 -3.71 15.15 2.84
N CYS A 246 -3.48 13.87 2.48
CA CYS A 246 -2.30 13.45 1.74
C CYS A 246 -2.13 14.12 0.37
N LEU A 247 -3.21 14.60 -0.24
CA LEU A 247 -3.22 15.20 -1.59
C LEU A 247 -3.19 16.73 -1.56
N GLN A 248 -3.10 17.34 -0.38
CA GLN A 248 -2.93 18.80 -0.28
C GLN A 248 -1.60 19.24 -0.90
N TYR A 249 -1.61 20.41 -1.53
CA TYR A 249 -0.40 21.02 -2.11
C TYR A 249 0.63 21.38 -1.02
N GLU A 250 0.13 21.81 0.14
CA GLU A 250 0.90 22.11 1.34
C GLU A 250 0.32 21.34 2.50
N ILE A 251 1.19 20.82 3.37
CA ILE A 251 0.81 20.06 4.55
C ILE A 251 1.53 20.63 5.77
N SER A 252 0.78 20.85 6.85
CA SER A 252 1.32 21.30 8.13
C SER A 252 1.86 20.14 8.96
N LYS A 253 2.75 20.44 9.92
CA LYS A 253 3.23 19.44 10.89
C LYS A 253 2.09 18.79 11.67
N LYS A 254 1.06 19.57 12.01
CA LYS A 254 -0.13 19.08 12.70
C LYS A 254 -0.90 18.07 11.85
N GLU A 255 -1.08 18.35 10.57
CA GLU A 255 -1.72 17.41 9.63
C GLU A 255 -0.89 16.14 9.45
N ILE A 256 0.45 16.22 9.46
CA ILE A 256 1.31 15.03 9.46
C ILE A 256 1.04 14.19 10.72
N ASP A 257 1.02 14.80 11.91
CA ASP A 257 0.72 14.08 13.15
C ASP A 257 -0.70 13.47 13.14
N GLU A 258 -1.66 14.14 12.51
CA GLU A 258 -3.03 13.63 12.31
C GLU A 258 -3.09 12.47 11.32
N LEU A 259 -2.30 12.50 10.25
CA LEU A 259 -2.18 11.41 9.28
C LEU A 259 -1.59 10.16 9.92
N GLU A 260 -0.51 10.31 10.70
CA GLU A 260 0.13 9.18 11.40
C GLU A 260 -0.89 8.45 12.27
N ARG A 261 -1.52 9.17 13.22
CA ARG A 261 -2.57 8.60 14.08
C ARG A 261 -3.75 8.06 13.27
N GLY A 262 -4.17 8.79 12.26
CA GLY A 262 -5.34 8.45 11.45
C GLY A 262 -5.18 7.13 10.70
N PHE A 263 -4.03 6.88 10.06
CA PHE A 263 -3.78 5.61 9.37
C PHE A 263 -3.61 4.45 10.34
N GLU A 264 -3.01 4.68 11.51
CA GLU A 264 -2.88 3.67 12.58
C GLU A 264 -4.24 3.25 13.14
N GLU A 265 -5.13 4.21 13.41
CA GLU A 265 -6.50 3.94 13.82
C GLU A 265 -7.30 3.25 12.71
N TRP A 266 -7.14 3.70 11.47
CA TRP A 266 -7.84 3.13 10.32
C TRP A 266 -7.50 1.65 10.11
N VAL A 267 -6.21 1.28 10.18
CA VAL A 267 -5.80 -0.14 10.03
C VAL A 267 -6.25 -0.98 11.22
N LYS A 268 -6.25 -0.45 12.44
CA LYS A 268 -6.80 -1.12 13.63
C LYS A 268 -8.28 -1.41 13.50
N GLU A 269 -9.04 -0.52 12.88
CA GLU A 269 -10.46 -0.74 12.60
C GLU A 269 -10.70 -1.68 11.43
N TYR A 270 -9.80 -1.70 10.44
CA TYR A 270 -9.88 -2.59 9.28
C TYR A 270 -9.69 -4.06 9.64
N GLU A 271 -8.81 -4.35 10.60
CA GLU A 271 -8.48 -5.73 11.02
C GLU A 271 -9.37 -6.28 12.14
N LYS A 272 -10.42 -5.54 12.54
CA LYS A 272 -11.42 -5.98 13.53
C LYS A 272 -12.66 -6.53 12.85
#